data_AF-A0A1L9NXN0-F1
#
_entry.id   AF-A0A1L9NXN0-F1
#
_cell.length_a   1.000
_cell.length_b   1.000
_cell.length_c   1.000
_cell.angle_alpha   90.00
_cell.angle_beta   90.00
_cell.angle_gamma   90.00
#
_symmetry.space_group_name_H-M   'P 1'
#
loop_
_entity.id
_entity.type
_entity.pdbx_description
1 polymer ?
#
loop_
_entity_poly.entity_id
_entity_poly.type
_entity_poly.pdbx_seq_one_letter_code
_entity_poly.pdbx_strand_id
1 'polypeptide(L)'
;MITKILVIFVACRNLAPHSHLLNVRGSLGIWVIALMFALMLGVVFGFENTSELTDPDPSDAPQDEGMEPDPVAPLADPMPEPALETVEEDTTEPELEPASPEPIVSEEIGETFELLSNQSATGTGSDDRFVLIEGERLPSDGTAISISGGAGDDTFDLLNPTGEADTLNSPFLFSEALVDGGAGNDTINVAAPDSTVSGGDGDDRINVVVAGNTFITGDAGDDYIFGDQVNDPVTIQGGTGNDTIDATDMSNVAAFGDEGNDQIMVTGRDLLGTGYSTFASGGDGEDTLSLADEAFRSDPRFMPIGLRGDAGNDIFELTFNEGREIDVPLDATPPASVFVAELLDFEPGIDAILIEPQVMNDAFEITQARLDENATAGTTELIISYQSETEIDREVRVIINATGISFDDISLVGIDEAALTTPLIS
;
A
#
# COMPACT_ATOMS: atom_id res chain seq x y z
N MET A 1 -17.98 -15.85 12.97
CA MET A 1 -17.51 -16.23 11.61
C MET A 1 -16.04 -15.85 11.38
N ILE A 2 -15.43 -15.10 12.30
CA ILE A 2 -14.05 -14.57 12.25
C ILE A 2 -12.98 -15.62 12.59
N THR A 3 -13.30 -16.71 13.29
CA THR A 3 -12.31 -17.74 13.67
C THR A 3 -11.95 -18.76 12.56
N LYS A 4 -12.49 -18.61 11.34
CA LYS A 4 -12.23 -19.57 10.23
C LYS A 4 -11.37 -19.03 9.09
N ILE A 5 -11.07 -17.73 9.07
CA ILE A 5 -10.21 -17.11 8.05
C ILE A 5 -8.72 -17.28 8.41
N LEU A 6 -8.39 -17.27 9.71
CA LEU A 6 -7.01 -17.40 10.21
C LEU A 6 -6.35 -18.79 9.95
N VAL A 7 -7.15 -19.84 9.73
CA VAL A 7 -6.63 -21.21 9.54
C VAL A 7 -6.23 -21.50 8.08
N ILE A 8 -6.72 -20.72 7.11
CA ILE A 8 -6.44 -20.96 5.68
C ILE A 8 -5.06 -20.41 5.27
N PHE A 9 -4.59 -19.32 5.88
CA PHE A 9 -3.26 -18.77 5.60
C PHE A 9 -2.11 -19.66 6.11
N VAL A 10 -2.30 -20.34 7.24
CA VAL A 10 -1.28 -21.26 7.81
C VAL A 10 -1.15 -22.56 6.98
N ALA A 11 -2.20 -22.97 6.26
CA ALA A 11 -2.19 -24.23 5.50
C ALA A 11 -1.46 -24.13 4.15
N CYS A 12 -1.41 -22.95 3.52
CA CYS A 12 -0.72 -22.77 2.23
C CYS A 12 0.81 -22.61 2.36
N ARG A 13 1.35 -22.30 3.55
CA ARG A 13 2.80 -22.06 3.75
C ARG A 13 3.61 -23.34 3.99
N ASN A 14 2.98 -24.48 4.27
CA ASN A 14 3.64 -25.75 4.58
C ASN A 14 3.96 -26.66 3.37
N LEU A 15 3.81 -26.17 2.13
CA LEU A 15 4.19 -26.89 0.91
C LEU A 15 5.41 -26.25 0.23
N ALA A 16 6.58 -26.36 0.87
CA ALA A 16 7.86 -26.70 0.21
C ALA A 16 9.04 -26.66 1.20
N PRO A 17 9.76 -27.77 1.36
CA PRO A 17 11.19 -27.67 1.66
C PRO A 17 12.04 -28.31 0.54
N HIS A 18 13.20 -27.67 0.31
CA HIS A 18 14.37 -28.10 -0.46
C HIS A 18 14.30 -28.06 -2.00
N SER A 19 15.05 -27.14 -2.62
CA SER A 19 16.34 -27.43 -3.26
C SER A 19 16.77 -26.35 -4.28
N HIS A 20 18.09 -26.23 -4.43
CA HIS A 20 18.84 -25.31 -5.28
C HIS A 20 18.41 -25.25 -6.76
N LEU A 21 18.61 -24.07 -7.36
CA LEU A 21 18.71 -23.75 -8.81
C LEU A 21 17.41 -23.78 -9.63
N LEU A 22 16.78 -22.62 -9.86
CA LEU A 22 16.70 -21.97 -11.19
C LEU A 22 15.91 -20.64 -11.13
N ASN A 23 16.39 -19.70 -11.93
CA ASN A 23 15.89 -18.35 -12.17
C ASN A 23 14.50 -18.35 -12.85
N VAL A 24 13.43 -17.97 -12.14
CA VAL A 24 12.14 -17.53 -12.74
C VAL A 24 11.48 -16.47 -11.84
N ARG A 25 11.92 -15.21 -11.95
CA ARG A 25 11.10 -14.05 -11.55
C ARG A 25 10.15 -13.74 -12.71
N GLY A 26 8.82 -13.83 -12.50
CA GLY A 26 7.86 -13.30 -13.49
C GLY A 26 6.47 -13.94 -13.62
N SER A 27 6.04 -14.92 -12.81
CA SER A 27 4.66 -15.45 -13.00
C SER A 27 3.86 -15.84 -11.75
N LEU A 28 4.37 -15.62 -10.53
CA LEU A 28 3.63 -15.96 -9.31
C LEU A 28 2.66 -14.86 -8.85
N GLY A 29 2.93 -13.59 -9.14
CA GLY A 29 2.08 -12.45 -8.72
C GLY A 29 0.72 -12.37 -9.42
N ILE A 30 0.62 -12.88 -10.65
CA ILE A 30 -0.61 -12.78 -11.47
C ILE A 30 -1.74 -13.70 -10.96
N TRP A 31 -1.40 -14.81 -10.32
CA TRP A 31 -2.40 -15.78 -9.85
C TRP A 31 -2.99 -15.43 -8.48
N VAL A 32 -2.26 -14.67 -7.65
CA VAL A 32 -2.74 -14.21 -6.34
C VAL A 32 -3.74 -13.05 -6.51
N ILE A 33 -3.43 -12.11 -7.42
CA ILE A 33 -4.31 -10.98 -7.74
C ILE A 33 -5.62 -11.46 -8.39
N ALA A 34 -5.57 -12.45 -9.29
CA ALA A 34 -6.76 -13.03 -9.91
C ALA A 34 -7.67 -13.79 -8.92
N LEU A 35 -7.10 -14.37 -7.86
CA LEU A 35 -7.86 -15.07 -6.82
C LEU A 35 -8.54 -14.08 -5.85
N MET A 36 -7.89 -12.95 -5.55
CA MET A 36 -8.46 -11.89 -4.71
C MET A 36 -9.57 -11.13 -5.43
N PHE A 37 -9.43 -10.86 -6.73
CA PHE A 37 -10.50 -10.26 -7.55
C PHE A 37 -11.75 -11.13 -7.65
N ALA A 38 -11.59 -12.46 -7.72
CA ALA A 38 -12.70 -13.41 -7.79
C ALA A 38 -13.47 -13.56 -6.45
N LEU A 39 -12.80 -13.32 -5.32
CA LEU A 39 -13.41 -13.34 -3.99
C LEU A 39 -14.16 -12.04 -3.67
N MET A 40 -13.68 -10.89 -4.16
CA MET A 40 -14.36 -9.59 -4.05
C MET A 40 -15.67 -9.54 -4.86
N LEU A 41 -15.70 -10.09 -6.09
CA LEU A 41 -16.91 -10.11 -6.95
C LEU A 41 -18.01 -11.08 -6.45
N GLY A 42 -17.69 -12.03 -5.59
CA GLY A 42 -18.64 -13.00 -5.05
C GLY A 42 -19.57 -12.47 -3.96
N VAL A 43 -19.30 -11.28 -3.42
CA VAL A 43 -20.08 -10.68 -2.32
C VAL A 43 -21.17 -9.71 -2.83
N VAL A 44 -21.07 -9.26 -4.09
CA VAL A 44 -21.97 -8.22 -4.66
C VAL A 44 -23.21 -8.80 -5.39
N PHE A 45 -23.23 -10.09 -5.74
CA PHE A 45 -24.42 -10.73 -6.34
C PHE A 45 -25.05 -11.75 -5.39
N GLY A 46 -26.11 -11.33 -4.69
CA GLY A 46 -27.01 -12.25 -3.99
C GLY A 46 -27.64 -13.24 -4.97
N PHE A 47 -27.29 -14.51 -4.86
CA PHE A 47 -27.99 -15.60 -5.54
C PHE A 47 -28.99 -16.25 -4.60
N GLU A 48 -30.28 -16.04 -4.90
CA GLU A 48 -31.40 -16.78 -4.32
C GLU A 48 -31.24 -18.29 -4.55
N ASN A 49 -31.52 -19.05 -3.50
CA ASN A 49 -31.71 -20.50 -3.53
C ASN A 49 -32.76 -20.91 -4.56
N THR A 50 -32.39 -21.70 -5.58
CA THR A 50 -33.18 -22.84 -6.06
C THR A 50 -32.37 -23.72 -7.02
N SER A 51 -31.98 -24.93 -6.60
CA SER A 51 -32.11 -26.16 -7.41
C SER A 51 -31.71 -27.39 -6.60
N GLU A 52 -32.60 -28.39 -6.61
CA GLU A 52 -32.50 -29.70 -5.97
C GLU A 52 -31.17 -30.42 -6.28
N LEU A 53 -30.51 -30.92 -5.23
CA LEU A 53 -29.45 -31.92 -5.33
C LEU A 53 -30.09 -33.30 -5.52
N THR A 54 -29.98 -33.88 -6.72
CA THR A 54 -30.14 -35.31 -6.92
C THR A 54 -28.80 -36.03 -6.73
N ASP A 55 -28.77 -37.01 -5.84
CA ASP A 55 -27.63 -37.92 -5.57
C ASP A 55 -27.03 -38.54 -6.84
N PRO A 56 -25.69 -38.59 -7.00
CA PRO A 56 -25.07 -39.39 -8.04
C PRO A 56 -24.88 -40.87 -7.60
N ASP A 57 -25.25 -41.75 -8.53
CA ASP A 57 -25.17 -43.22 -8.54
C ASP A 57 -23.73 -43.74 -8.32
N PRO A 58 -23.48 -44.73 -7.42
CA PRO A 58 -22.14 -45.22 -7.10
C PRO A 58 -21.54 -46.21 -8.13
N SER A 59 -21.91 -46.16 -9.41
CA SER A 59 -21.54 -47.21 -10.37
C SER A 59 -20.31 -46.97 -11.25
N ASP A 60 -19.55 -45.87 -11.11
CA ASP A 60 -18.37 -45.60 -11.96
C ASP A 60 -17.05 -45.42 -11.17
N ALA A 61 -16.58 -46.51 -10.56
CA ALA A 61 -15.19 -46.62 -10.09
C ALA A 61 -14.36 -47.46 -11.09
N PRO A 62 -13.18 -46.99 -11.55
CA PRO A 62 -12.31 -47.79 -12.42
C PRO A 62 -11.65 -48.94 -11.64
N GLN A 63 -11.52 -50.08 -12.33
CA GLN A 63 -11.06 -51.37 -11.79
C GLN A 63 -9.54 -51.42 -11.57
N ASP A 64 -9.15 -51.98 -10.42
CA ASP A 64 -7.78 -52.33 -10.02
C ASP A 64 -7.41 -53.71 -10.60
N GLU A 65 -6.47 -53.76 -11.54
CA GLU A 65 -5.88 -55.01 -12.03
C GLU A 65 -4.62 -55.35 -11.23
N GLY A 66 -4.65 -56.53 -10.60
CA GLY A 66 -3.72 -56.92 -9.56
C GLY A 66 -2.31 -57.29 -9.98
N MET A 67 -1.48 -57.42 -8.94
CA MET A 67 -0.20 -58.13 -8.98
C MET A 67 -0.13 -59.07 -7.76
N GLU A 68 0.10 -60.35 -8.02
CA GLU A 68 0.14 -61.45 -7.04
C GLU A 68 1.31 -61.30 -6.02
N PRO A 69 1.19 -61.89 -4.81
CA PRO A 69 2.28 -61.93 -3.85
C PRO A 69 3.21 -63.14 -4.08
N ASP A 70 4.50 -62.90 -4.23
CA ASP A 70 5.52 -63.96 -4.29
C ASP A 70 5.95 -64.46 -2.88
N PRO A 71 6.38 -65.73 -2.75
CA PRO A 71 6.38 -66.45 -1.48
C PRO A 71 7.63 -66.24 -0.60
N VAL A 72 7.41 -66.34 0.71
CA VAL A 72 8.42 -66.28 1.78
C VAL A 72 9.36 -67.49 1.72
N ALA A 73 10.68 -67.25 1.77
CA ALA A 73 11.73 -68.25 1.99
C ALA A 73 12.49 -68.00 3.32
N PRO A 74 13.05 -69.05 3.96
CA PRO A 74 13.31 -69.05 5.40
C PRO A 74 14.69 -68.50 5.83
N LEU A 75 14.74 -68.09 7.11
CA LEU A 75 15.87 -67.56 7.87
C LEU A 75 17.14 -68.44 7.81
N ALA A 76 18.29 -67.79 7.61
CA ALA A 76 19.62 -68.36 7.81
C ALA A 76 20.36 -67.61 8.95
N ASP A 77 21.14 -68.38 9.71
CA ASP A 77 21.87 -68.09 10.95
C ASP A 77 22.82 -66.87 10.95
N PRO A 78 23.24 -66.37 12.15
CA PRO A 78 23.86 -65.07 12.30
C PRO A 78 25.35 -65.08 11.92
N MET A 79 25.80 -63.98 11.32
CA MET A 79 27.22 -63.69 11.04
C MET A 79 27.76 -62.61 11.99
N PRO A 80 29.08 -62.57 12.23
CA PRO A 80 29.67 -62.22 13.52
C PRO A 80 29.86 -60.70 13.72
N GLU A 81 29.89 -60.29 14.99
CA GLU A 81 30.24 -58.93 15.42
C GLU A 81 31.62 -58.51 14.88
N PRO A 82 31.75 -57.32 14.26
CA PRO A 82 33.02 -56.64 14.14
C PRO A 82 33.28 -55.76 15.38
N ALA A 83 34.57 -55.64 15.69
CA ALA A 83 35.15 -55.21 16.95
C ALA A 83 34.81 -53.77 17.37
N LEU A 84 34.79 -53.57 18.70
CA LEU A 84 34.88 -52.29 19.39
C LEU A 84 36.06 -51.47 18.85
N GLU A 85 35.78 -50.48 18.01
CA GLU A 85 36.61 -49.28 17.90
C GLU A 85 36.20 -48.32 19.01
N THR A 86 37.17 -47.95 19.84
CA THR A 86 37.06 -46.89 20.82
C THR A 86 36.85 -45.56 20.10
N VAL A 87 35.61 -45.11 20.01
CA VAL A 87 35.28 -43.71 19.71
C VAL A 87 35.57 -42.93 20.98
N GLU A 88 36.50 -41.99 20.91
CA GLU A 88 36.74 -41.04 22.00
C GLU A 88 35.46 -40.23 22.24
N GLU A 89 35.09 -40.03 23.51
CA GLU A 89 34.00 -39.15 23.91
C GLU A 89 34.27 -37.73 23.40
N ASP A 90 33.64 -37.37 22.29
CA ASP A 90 33.41 -35.97 21.95
C ASP A 90 32.35 -35.44 22.92
N THR A 91 32.80 -34.67 23.91
CA THR A 91 31.97 -34.00 24.91
C THR A 91 31.52 -32.63 24.41
N THR A 92 31.10 -32.55 23.15
CA THR A 92 30.32 -31.42 22.69
C THR A 92 28.89 -31.61 23.17
N GLU A 93 28.54 -30.85 24.21
CA GLU A 93 27.14 -30.57 24.55
C GLU A 93 26.41 -30.22 23.25
N PRO A 94 25.18 -30.72 23.01
CA PRO A 94 24.39 -30.18 21.92
C PRO A 94 24.28 -28.68 22.19
N GLU A 95 24.85 -27.84 21.32
CA GLU A 95 24.53 -26.43 21.29
C GLU A 95 23.01 -26.36 21.21
N LEU A 96 22.40 -25.99 22.33
CA LEU A 96 21.00 -25.60 22.37
C LEU A 96 20.88 -24.54 21.29
N GLU A 97 20.01 -24.77 20.29
CA GLU A 97 19.61 -23.66 19.43
C GLU A 97 19.26 -22.49 20.36
N PRO A 98 19.79 -21.28 20.11
CA PRO A 98 19.49 -20.15 20.97
C PRO A 98 17.97 -20.03 21.04
N ALA A 99 17.42 -20.13 22.24
CA ALA A 99 16.00 -19.96 22.44
C ALA A 99 15.59 -18.64 21.79
N SER A 100 14.58 -18.68 20.92
CA SER A 100 13.95 -17.46 20.40
C SER A 100 13.59 -16.59 21.61
N PRO A 101 13.97 -15.30 21.63
CA PRO A 101 13.73 -14.44 22.79
C PRO A 101 12.25 -14.47 23.15
N GLU A 102 11.93 -14.78 24.41
CA GLU A 102 10.54 -14.70 24.88
C GLU A 102 10.03 -13.26 24.75
N PRO A 103 8.74 -13.07 24.41
CA PRO A 103 8.16 -11.73 24.31
C PRO A 103 8.25 -11.01 25.67
N ILE A 104 8.57 -9.72 25.64
CA ILE A 104 8.57 -8.87 26.83
C ILE A 104 7.12 -8.52 27.14
N VAL A 105 6.64 -8.92 28.32
CA VAL A 105 5.29 -8.59 28.80
C VAL A 105 5.43 -7.91 30.14
N SER A 106 4.87 -6.72 30.29
CA SER A 106 4.84 -6.05 31.59
C SER A 106 3.56 -6.38 32.38
N GLU A 107 3.70 -6.42 33.70
CA GLU A 107 2.57 -6.36 34.63
C GLU A 107 2.51 -4.99 35.35
N GLU A 108 3.43 -4.05 35.03
CA GLU A 108 3.53 -2.72 35.62
C GLU A 108 2.84 -1.66 34.76
N ILE A 109 2.10 -0.75 35.40
CA ILE A 109 1.31 0.31 34.75
C ILE A 109 2.23 1.43 34.21
N GLY A 110 2.16 1.73 32.91
CA GLY A 110 2.77 2.90 32.28
C GLY A 110 4.30 2.83 32.21
N GLU A 111 4.81 1.75 31.63
CA GLU A 111 6.24 1.42 31.58
C GLU A 111 6.90 1.91 30.26
N THR A 112 8.22 2.14 30.34
CA THR A 112 9.05 2.27 29.14
C THR A 112 9.70 0.94 28.80
N PHE A 113 9.32 0.38 27.65
CA PHE A 113 9.92 -0.81 27.08
C PHE A 113 11.12 -0.41 26.22
N GLU A 114 12.31 -0.69 26.72
CA GLU A 114 13.53 -0.54 25.93
C GLU A 114 13.79 -1.84 25.14
N LEU A 115 13.53 -1.80 23.84
CA LEU A 115 13.54 -2.97 22.95
C LEU A 115 14.85 -3.10 22.20
N LEU A 116 15.37 -4.33 22.15
CA LEU A 116 16.34 -4.72 21.12
C LEU A 116 15.61 -4.98 19.81
N SER A 117 16.35 -4.91 18.70
CA SER A 117 15.78 -5.02 17.36
C SER A 117 15.02 -6.32 17.11
N ASN A 118 15.27 -7.40 17.86
CA ASN A 118 14.64 -8.72 17.68
C ASN A 118 13.58 -9.09 18.75
N GLN A 119 13.06 -8.12 19.51
CA GLN A 119 12.17 -8.40 20.65
C GLN A 119 10.73 -7.98 20.38
N SER A 120 9.81 -8.92 20.62
CA SER A 120 8.38 -8.61 20.71
C SER A 120 8.04 -8.05 22.08
N ALA A 121 7.04 -7.17 22.14
CA ALA A 121 6.56 -6.62 23.40
C ALA A 121 5.04 -6.45 23.43
N THR A 122 4.48 -6.53 24.63
CA THR A 122 3.07 -6.24 24.88
C THR A 122 2.97 -5.34 26.09
N GLY A 123 2.38 -4.17 25.90
CA GLY A 123 2.06 -3.21 26.94
C GLY A 123 0.86 -3.65 27.78
N THR A 124 0.32 -2.69 28.50
CA THR A 124 -0.61 -2.87 29.59
C THR A 124 -1.96 -2.24 29.27
N GLY A 125 -2.66 -1.72 30.27
CA GLY A 125 -3.91 -0.98 30.09
C GLY A 125 -3.75 0.48 30.46
N SER A 126 -2.54 1.02 30.32
CA SER A 126 -2.16 2.38 30.65
C SER A 126 -1.11 2.85 29.66
N ASP A 127 -0.94 4.16 29.55
CA ASP A 127 -0.01 4.83 28.63
C ASP A 127 1.44 4.31 28.75
N ASP A 128 1.84 3.47 27.81
CA ASP A 128 3.13 2.79 27.72
C ASP A 128 4.01 3.40 26.62
N ARG A 129 5.33 3.17 26.71
CA ARG A 129 6.30 3.74 25.77
C ARG A 129 7.29 2.71 25.27
N PHE A 130 7.39 2.52 23.97
CA PHE A 130 8.33 1.58 23.33
C PHE A 130 9.47 2.36 22.66
N VAL A 131 10.73 1.99 22.95
CA VAL A 131 11.92 2.66 22.41
C VAL A 131 12.95 1.64 21.99
N LEU A 132 13.52 1.77 20.78
CA LEU A 132 14.63 0.93 20.33
C LEU A 132 15.96 1.33 20.99
N ILE A 133 16.69 0.37 21.58
CA ILE A 133 18.07 0.57 22.04
C ILE A 133 19.07 0.17 20.93
N GLU A 134 20.13 0.97 20.74
CA GLU A 134 21.24 0.66 19.84
C GLU A 134 21.84 -0.74 20.13
N GLY A 135 22.15 -1.53 19.09
CA GLY A 135 23.14 -2.59 19.28
C GLY A 135 23.29 -3.70 18.25
N GLU A 136 22.22 -4.21 17.64
CA GLU A 136 22.35 -5.43 16.82
C GLU A 136 21.46 -5.39 15.58
N ARG A 137 22.04 -5.86 14.48
CA ARG A 137 21.40 -6.01 13.18
C ARG A 137 20.29 -7.05 13.31
N LEU A 138 19.09 -6.78 12.77
CA LEU A 138 18.05 -7.80 12.70
C LEU A 138 18.62 -9.11 12.13
N PRO A 139 18.27 -10.27 12.70
CA PRO A 139 18.56 -11.53 12.05
C PRO A 139 17.82 -11.52 10.71
N SER A 140 18.55 -11.73 9.62
CA SER A 140 18.00 -11.83 8.26
C SER A 140 17.25 -13.17 8.06
N ASP A 141 16.72 -13.75 9.13
CA ASP A 141 16.06 -15.05 9.16
C ASP A 141 14.53 -14.96 9.03
N GLY A 142 13.97 -13.74 8.95
CA GLY A 142 12.54 -13.49 8.77
C GLY A 142 11.72 -13.69 10.05
N THR A 143 12.34 -13.45 11.21
CA THR A 143 11.61 -13.46 12.48
C THR A 143 10.75 -12.20 12.57
N ALA A 144 9.45 -12.35 12.32
CA ALA A 144 8.47 -11.31 12.56
C ALA A 144 8.40 -10.96 14.05
N ILE A 145 8.36 -9.67 14.34
CA ILE A 145 8.27 -9.12 15.70
C ILE A 145 6.90 -8.51 15.87
N SER A 146 6.28 -8.72 17.03
CA SER A 146 5.00 -8.09 17.38
C SER A 146 5.20 -7.15 18.55
N ILE A 147 4.82 -5.89 18.37
CA ILE A 147 4.77 -4.88 19.44
C ILE A 147 3.32 -4.41 19.53
N SER A 148 2.70 -4.54 20.71
CA SER A 148 1.34 -4.09 20.97
C SER A 148 1.32 -3.17 22.19
N GLY A 149 0.67 -2.02 22.09
CA GLY A 149 0.55 -1.06 23.20
C GLY A 149 -0.47 -1.49 24.24
N GLY A 150 -1.62 -1.98 23.78
CA GLY A 150 -2.63 -2.57 24.64
C GLY A 150 -3.80 -1.61 24.81
N ALA A 151 -4.01 -1.05 25.99
CA ALA A 151 -4.93 0.08 26.15
C ALA A 151 -4.22 1.24 26.83
N GLY A 152 -4.72 2.47 26.68
CA GLY A 152 -4.02 3.68 27.10
C GLY A 152 -3.50 4.44 25.89
N ASP A 153 -3.03 5.67 26.09
CA ASP A 153 -2.46 6.48 25.02
C ASP A 153 -0.96 6.17 24.92
N ASP A 154 -0.58 5.26 24.03
CA ASP A 154 0.75 4.67 23.94
C ASP A 154 1.68 5.43 22.97
N THR A 155 2.99 5.27 23.15
CA THR A 155 4.00 5.91 22.29
C THR A 155 5.04 4.92 21.80
N PHE A 156 5.19 4.80 20.48
CA PHE A 156 6.18 3.96 19.82
C PHE A 156 7.23 4.85 19.15
N ASP A 157 8.43 4.92 19.73
CA ASP A 157 9.58 5.59 19.13
C ASP A 157 10.57 4.55 18.61
N LEU A 158 10.19 4.00 17.46
CA LEU A 158 10.88 2.92 16.76
C LEU A 158 11.65 3.43 15.53
N LEU A 159 11.95 4.72 15.50
CA LEU A 159 12.88 5.33 14.55
C LEU A 159 14.33 5.13 15.03
N ASN A 160 15.27 5.02 14.09
CA ASN A 160 16.69 4.84 14.40
C ASN A 160 17.21 5.95 15.36
N PRO A 161 17.76 5.60 16.55
CA PRO A 161 18.14 6.56 17.59
C PRO A 161 19.30 7.50 17.20
N THR A 162 20.01 7.23 16.10
CA THR A 162 21.16 8.07 15.69
C THR A 162 20.76 9.37 14.99
N GLY A 163 19.47 9.58 14.65
CA GLY A 163 18.98 10.79 14.00
C GLY A 163 19.52 11.03 12.58
N GLU A 164 20.26 10.07 12.03
CA GLU A 164 20.66 10.05 10.63
C GLU A 164 19.47 9.50 9.85
N ALA A 165 18.76 10.38 9.14
CA ALA A 165 17.68 10.05 8.21
C ALA A 165 18.18 9.30 6.95
N ASP A 166 19.34 8.62 7.02
CA ASP A 166 20.02 8.03 5.86
C ASP A 166 19.70 6.52 5.70
N THR A 167 18.58 6.31 5.00
CA THR A 167 18.33 5.39 3.87
C THR A 167 18.69 3.90 3.97
N LEU A 168 17.67 3.03 3.83
CA LEU A 168 17.62 1.68 3.18
C LEU A 168 18.70 0.61 3.45
N ASN A 169 19.81 0.95 4.10
CA ASN A 169 20.96 0.15 4.46
C ASN A 169 21.29 0.31 5.96
N SER A 170 20.42 1.02 6.69
CA SER A 170 20.51 1.09 8.12
C SER A 170 20.26 -0.31 8.70
N PRO A 171 21.16 -0.84 9.55
CA PRO A 171 20.96 -2.14 10.21
C PRO A 171 19.80 -2.14 11.22
N PHE A 172 19.07 -1.03 11.34
CA PHE A 172 18.05 -0.73 12.35
C PHE A 172 16.61 -0.70 11.79
N LEU A 173 16.40 -1.22 10.57
CA LEU A 173 15.06 -1.29 9.98
C LEU A 173 14.27 -2.47 10.58
N PHE A 174 13.06 -2.23 11.09
CA PHE A 174 12.13 -3.29 11.50
C PHE A 174 11.50 -3.88 10.24
N SER A 175 12.09 -4.95 9.72
CA SER A 175 11.48 -5.65 8.58
C SER A 175 10.57 -6.77 9.05
N GLU A 176 9.44 -6.96 8.37
CA GLU A 176 8.45 -8.01 8.71
C GLU A 176 7.85 -7.87 10.13
N ALA A 177 7.72 -6.64 10.64
CA ALA A 177 7.14 -6.37 11.95
C ALA A 177 5.61 -6.20 11.91
N LEU A 178 4.98 -6.43 13.07
CA LEU A 178 3.61 -6.05 13.39
C LEU A 178 3.66 -5.06 14.55
N VAL A 179 3.23 -3.83 14.30
CA VAL A 179 3.06 -2.79 15.31
C VAL A 179 1.57 -2.48 15.42
N ASP A 180 1.04 -2.48 16.63
CA ASP A 180 -0.38 -2.28 16.93
C ASP A 180 -0.47 -1.34 18.15
N GLY A 181 -1.00 -0.13 17.98
CA GLY A 181 -1.19 0.82 19.07
C GLY A 181 -2.12 0.25 20.14
N GLY A 182 -3.29 -0.21 19.72
CA GLY A 182 -4.23 -0.90 20.58
C GLY A 182 -5.48 -0.05 20.80
N ALA A 183 -5.73 0.40 22.02
CA ALA A 183 -6.89 1.22 22.34
C ALA A 183 -6.50 2.48 23.10
N GLY A 184 -6.82 3.65 22.60
CA GLY A 184 -6.36 4.93 23.10
C GLY A 184 -5.81 5.75 21.93
N ASN A 185 -5.39 6.98 22.21
CA ASN A 185 -4.90 7.87 21.17
C ASN A 185 -3.37 7.76 21.09
N ASP A 186 -2.90 6.89 20.23
CA ASP A 186 -1.52 6.45 20.15
C ASP A 186 -0.65 7.34 19.26
N THR A 187 0.65 7.31 19.50
CA THR A 187 1.65 7.95 18.64
C THR A 187 2.68 6.94 18.19
N ILE A 188 2.69 6.63 16.90
CA ILE A 188 3.52 5.60 16.30
C ILE A 188 4.53 6.22 15.34
N ASN A 189 5.80 6.20 15.71
CA ASN A 189 6.92 6.59 14.86
C ASN A 189 7.77 5.36 14.53
N VAL A 190 7.76 4.88 13.29
CA VAL A 190 8.39 3.59 12.96
C VAL A 190 9.13 3.60 11.62
N ALA A 191 10.25 2.88 11.55
CA ALA A 191 10.92 2.53 10.31
C ALA A 191 10.64 1.05 9.95
N ALA A 192 9.60 0.80 9.16
CA ALA A 192 8.91 -0.49 9.09
C ALA A 192 8.86 -1.10 7.67
N PRO A 193 9.98 -1.40 6.99
CA PRO A 193 9.90 -1.99 5.66
C PRO A 193 9.23 -3.37 5.67
N ASP A 194 8.35 -3.65 4.71
CA ASP A 194 7.65 -4.95 4.62
C ASP A 194 6.89 -5.33 5.92
N SER A 195 6.32 -4.33 6.61
CA SER A 195 5.65 -4.50 7.91
C SER A 195 4.16 -4.15 7.86
N THR A 196 3.47 -4.43 8.96
CA THR A 196 2.10 -3.99 9.22
C THR A 196 2.09 -3.05 10.43
N VAL A 197 1.44 -1.91 10.29
CA VAL A 197 1.27 -0.89 11.33
C VAL A 197 -0.22 -0.58 11.49
N SER A 198 -0.77 -0.80 12.69
CA SER A 198 -2.13 -0.41 13.12
C SER A 198 -2.02 0.71 14.14
N GLY A 199 -2.88 1.74 14.01
CA GLY A 199 -3.22 2.65 15.09
C GLY A 199 -4.04 1.91 16.15
N GLY A 200 -5.25 1.49 15.78
CA GLY A 200 -6.14 0.73 16.63
C GLY A 200 -7.44 1.49 16.89
N ASP A 201 -8.02 1.35 18.08
CA ASP A 201 -9.18 2.14 18.49
C ASP A 201 -8.69 3.48 19.10
N GLY A 202 -8.97 4.63 18.50
CA GLY A 202 -8.64 5.95 19.03
C GLY A 202 -8.16 6.92 17.95
N ASP A 203 -7.90 8.18 18.31
CA ASP A 203 -7.40 9.16 17.34
C ASP A 203 -5.86 9.12 17.30
N ASP A 204 -5.30 8.39 16.35
CA ASP A 204 -3.89 8.02 16.31
C ASP A 204 -3.04 8.96 15.44
N ARG A 205 -1.74 8.93 15.72
CA ARG A 205 -0.72 9.60 14.89
C ARG A 205 0.30 8.59 14.42
N ILE A 206 0.27 8.28 13.14
CA ILE A 206 1.16 7.30 12.53
C ILE A 206 2.13 8.00 11.59
N ASN A 207 3.43 7.87 11.88
CA ASN A 207 4.52 8.38 11.08
C ASN A 207 5.44 7.23 10.68
N VAL A 208 5.45 6.91 9.39
CA VAL A 208 6.28 5.83 8.84
C VAL A 208 7.38 6.40 7.97
N VAL A 209 8.62 6.06 8.30
CA VAL A 209 9.79 6.35 7.46
C VAL A 209 10.29 5.06 6.83
N VAL A 210 10.72 5.07 5.57
CA VAL A 210 11.28 3.87 4.91
C VAL A 210 10.32 2.68 4.93
N ALA A 211 9.30 2.71 4.08
CA ALA A 211 8.45 1.56 3.84
C ALA A 211 9.00 0.72 2.67
N GLY A 212 8.93 -0.60 2.83
CA GLY A 212 8.97 -1.63 1.79
C GLY A 212 7.52 -1.91 1.37
N ASN A 213 7.14 -3.16 1.07
CA ASN A 213 5.74 -3.55 0.85
C ASN A 213 4.95 -3.49 2.17
N THR A 214 4.58 -2.28 2.59
CA THR A 214 4.10 -1.99 3.95
C THR A 214 2.61 -1.71 3.91
N PHE A 215 1.90 -2.21 4.91
CA PHE A 215 0.48 -1.95 5.10
C PHE A 215 0.29 -1.13 6.39
N ILE A 216 -0.39 0.00 6.26
CA ILE A 216 -0.65 0.94 7.36
C ILE A 216 -2.17 1.10 7.45
N THR A 217 -2.71 1.03 8.66
CA THR A 217 -4.13 1.26 8.96
C THR A 217 -4.25 2.16 10.18
N GLY A 218 -5.10 3.18 10.13
CA GLY A 218 -5.52 3.96 11.31
C GLY A 218 -6.45 3.15 12.20
N ASP A 219 -7.32 2.36 11.56
CA ASP A 219 -8.40 1.55 12.15
C ASP A 219 -9.61 2.39 12.57
N ALA A 220 -9.85 2.71 13.83
CA ALA A 220 -11.08 3.38 14.25
C ALA A 220 -10.81 4.66 15.05
N GLY A 221 -11.10 5.82 14.49
CA GLY A 221 -10.92 7.13 15.10
C GLY A 221 -10.61 8.17 14.05
N ASP A 222 -10.37 9.42 14.45
CA ASP A 222 -9.95 10.46 13.50
C ASP A 222 -8.40 10.46 13.42
N ASP A 223 -7.84 9.71 12.48
CA ASP A 223 -6.41 9.41 12.43
C ASP A 223 -5.59 10.38 11.58
N TYR A 224 -4.30 10.52 11.93
CA TYR A 224 -3.33 11.24 11.11
C TYR A 224 -2.19 10.31 10.69
N ILE A 225 -2.11 10.03 9.39
CA ILE A 225 -1.12 9.14 8.80
C ILE A 225 -0.20 9.93 7.86
N PHE A 226 1.10 9.88 8.13
CA PHE A 226 2.13 10.56 7.34
C PHE A 226 3.26 9.60 6.98
N GLY A 227 3.73 9.66 5.74
CA GLY A 227 4.91 8.91 5.29
C GLY A 227 6.01 9.81 4.74
N ASP A 228 7.25 9.60 5.21
CA ASP A 228 8.43 10.35 4.78
C ASP A 228 9.37 9.49 3.92
N GLN A 229 9.73 9.99 2.73
CA GLN A 229 10.77 9.46 1.84
C GLN A 229 10.61 7.99 1.43
N VAL A 230 9.38 7.59 1.14
CA VAL A 230 9.05 6.22 0.75
C VAL A 230 9.05 6.07 -0.78
N ASN A 231 9.73 5.04 -1.30
CA ASN A 231 9.79 4.74 -2.74
C ASN A 231 9.32 3.33 -3.13
N ASP A 232 9.02 2.47 -2.16
CA ASP A 232 8.49 1.13 -2.39
C ASP A 232 6.96 1.11 -2.24
N PRO A 233 6.26 0.05 -2.69
CA PRO A 233 4.79 -0.01 -2.62
C PRO A 233 4.25 0.11 -1.20
N VAL A 234 3.35 1.05 -0.96
CA VAL A 234 2.63 1.17 0.32
C VAL A 234 1.14 1.17 0.11
N THR A 235 0.44 0.49 1.02
CA THR A 235 -1.01 0.59 1.15
C THR A 235 -1.32 1.25 2.48
N ILE A 236 -2.14 2.31 2.44
CA ILE A 236 -2.60 3.06 3.60
C ILE A 236 -4.12 3.00 3.62
N GLN A 237 -4.68 2.64 4.77
CA GLN A 237 -6.12 2.73 5.07
C GLN A 237 -6.30 3.69 6.24
N GLY A 238 -7.22 4.65 6.13
CA GLY A 238 -7.67 5.47 7.24
C GLY A 238 -8.45 4.59 8.21
N GLY A 239 -9.60 4.13 7.75
CA GLY A 239 -10.43 3.17 8.47
C GLY A 239 -11.82 3.76 8.70
N THR A 240 -12.30 3.80 9.94
CA THR A 240 -13.54 4.50 10.26
C THR A 240 -13.24 5.77 11.03
N GLY A 241 -13.77 6.91 10.59
CA GLY A 241 -13.51 8.22 11.20
C GLY A 241 -13.12 9.23 10.14
N ASN A 242 -12.75 10.44 10.53
CA ASN A 242 -12.36 11.49 9.58
C ASN A 242 -10.85 11.59 9.55
N ASP A 243 -10.24 10.87 8.62
CA ASP A 243 -8.82 10.64 8.59
C ASP A 243 -8.08 11.68 7.74
N THR A 244 -6.80 11.88 8.06
CA THR A 244 -5.88 12.67 7.26
C THR A 244 -4.71 11.82 6.83
N ILE A 245 -4.61 11.54 5.54
CA ILE A 245 -3.52 10.78 4.93
C ILE A 245 -2.65 11.74 4.10
N ASP A 246 -1.45 12.04 4.61
CA ASP A 246 -0.44 12.81 3.88
C ASP A 246 0.65 11.88 3.33
N ALA A 247 0.51 11.55 2.05
CA ALA A 247 1.42 10.73 1.28
C ALA A 247 2.22 11.56 0.26
N THR A 248 2.38 12.87 0.50
CA THR A 248 3.00 13.77 -0.49
C THR A 248 4.49 13.54 -0.69
N ASP A 249 5.20 13.07 0.34
CA ASP A 249 6.62 12.70 0.30
C ASP A 249 6.86 11.19 0.00
N MET A 250 5.80 10.49 -0.43
CA MET A 250 5.83 9.08 -0.81
C MET A 250 5.68 8.91 -2.33
N SER A 251 6.00 7.73 -2.83
CA SER A 251 5.69 7.31 -4.19
C SER A 251 5.24 5.85 -4.21
N ASN A 252 4.43 5.48 -5.21
CA ASN A 252 3.81 4.16 -5.30
C ASN A 252 2.88 3.83 -4.12
N VAL A 253 1.94 4.74 -3.87
CA VAL A 253 1.01 4.66 -2.75
C VAL A 253 -0.39 4.29 -3.24
N ALA A 254 -1.03 3.35 -2.57
CA ALA A 254 -2.47 3.17 -2.61
C ALA A 254 -3.05 3.65 -1.27
N ALA A 255 -3.75 4.78 -1.28
CA ALA A 255 -4.37 5.38 -0.11
C ALA A 255 -5.90 5.22 -0.18
N PHE A 256 -6.51 4.85 0.94
CA PHE A 256 -7.95 4.65 1.11
C PHE A 256 -8.37 5.38 2.38
N GLY A 257 -9.35 6.29 2.31
CA GLY A 257 -9.95 6.91 3.48
C GLY A 257 -10.86 5.94 4.23
N ASP A 258 -11.65 5.18 3.48
CA ASP A 258 -12.63 4.19 3.93
C ASP A 258 -13.96 4.83 4.42
N GLU A 259 -14.37 4.74 5.69
CA GLU A 259 -15.65 5.32 6.16
C GLU A 259 -15.42 6.65 6.90
N GLY A 260 -15.91 7.76 6.37
CA GLY A 260 -15.92 9.07 7.02
C GLY A 260 -15.54 10.19 6.06
N ASN A 261 -15.28 11.39 6.57
CA ASN A 261 -14.95 12.54 5.72
C ASN A 261 -13.44 12.77 5.73
N ASP A 262 -12.76 12.23 4.74
CA ASP A 262 -11.31 12.07 4.74
C ASP A 262 -10.58 13.15 3.94
N GLN A 263 -9.33 13.39 4.31
CA GLN A 263 -8.41 14.26 3.58
C GLN A 263 -7.21 13.45 3.12
N ILE A 264 -7.06 13.28 1.81
CA ILE A 264 -5.99 12.47 1.22
C ILE A 264 -5.13 13.34 0.32
N MET A 265 -3.84 13.44 0.62
CA MET A 265 -2.87 14.23 -0.13
C MET A 265 -1.82 13.31 -0.78
N VAL A 266 -1.73 13.33 -2.10
CA VAL A 266 -0.79 12.50 -2.88
C VAL A 266 0.00 13.32 -3.91
N THR A 267 1.14 12.80 -4.38
CA THR A 267 1.94 13.41 -5.46
C THR A 267 2.30 12.43 -6.58
N GLY A 268 2.64 12.95 -7.77
CA GLY A 268 2.89 12.16 -8.97
C GLY A 268 4.33 11.73 -9.17
N ARG A 269 4.63 10.44 -9.03
CA ARG A 269 5.94 9.87 -9.39
C ARG A 269 5.88 8.52 -10.12
N ASP A 270 4.84 8.28 -10.91
CA ASP A 270 4.65 6.96 -11.53
C ASP A 270 5.27 6.86 -12.92
N LEU A 271 6.22 5.94 -13.10
CA LEU A 271 6.82 5.64 -14.40
C LEU A 271 6.23 4.33 -14.99
N LEU A 272 5.70 4.40 -16.21
CA LEU A 272 5.15 3.28 -16.98
C LEU A 272 6.15 2.13 -17.05
N GLY A 273 5.65 0.93 -16.76
CA GLY A 273 6.44 -0.31 -16.83
C GLY A 273 7.37 -0.55 -15.65
N THR A 274 7.40 0.33 -14.64
CA THR A 274 8.09 0.08 -13.37
C THR A 274 7.22 -0.67 -12.37
N GLY A 275 5.89 -0.61 -12.54
CA GLY A 275 4.92 -1.12 -11.57
C GLY A 275 4.59 -0.13 -10.45
N TYR A 276 5.15 1.09 -10.48
CA TYR A 276 4.78 2.17 -9.59
C TYR A 276 3.45 2.79 -10.05
N SER A 277 2.46 2.83 -9.15
CA SER A 277 1.19 3.52 -9.33
C SER A 277 0.75 4.17 -8.03
N THR A 278 0.35 5.43 -8.13
CA THR A 278 -0.24 6.22 -7.06
C THR A 278 -1.75 6.28 -7.30
N PHE A 279 -2.50 5.95 -6.26
CA PHE A 279 -3.96 5.86 -6.28
C PHE A 279 -4.51 6.34 -4.94
N ALA A 280 -5.59 7.11 -4.97
CA ALA A 280 -6.33 7.52 -3.79
C ALA A 280 -7.83 7.27 -3.98
N SER A 281 -8.48 6.79 -2.94
CA SER A 281 -9.93 6.59 -2.83
C SER A 281 -10.41 7.17 -1.52
N GLY A 282 -11.40 8.06 -1.56
CA GLY A 282 -12.03 8.64 -0.38
C GLY A 282 -12.79 7.55 0.38
N GLY A 283 -13.91 7.12 -0.19
CA GLY A 283 -14.69 6.00 0.35
C GLY A 283 -16.13 6.43 0.60
N ASP A 284 -16.71 6.03 1.73
CA ASP A 284 -18.04 6.48 2.12
C ASP A 284 -17.92 7.78 2.93
N GLY A 285 -18.35 8.93 2.39
CA GLY A 285 -18.38 10.21 3.09
C GLY A 285 -18.09 11.39 2.18
N GLU A 286 -17.93 12.60 2.75
CA GLU A 286 -17.56 13.77 1.96
C GLU A 286 -16.04 13.97 2.02
N ASP A 287 -15.34 13.53 0.98
CA ASP A 287 -13.89 13.43 0.98
C ASP A 287 -13.22 14.57 0.22
N THR A 288 -11.97 14.85 0.58
CA THR A 288 -11.09 15.79 -0.15
C THR A 288 -9.83 15.07 -0.60
N LEU A 289 -9.68 14.91 -1.91
CA LEU A 289 -8.52 14.28 -2.54
C LEU A 289 -7.67 15.36 -3.23
N SER A 290 -6.49 15.59 -2.69
CA SER A 290 -5.56 16.62 -3.13
C SER A 290 -4.36 16.03 -3.87
N LEU A 291 -4.09 16.59 -5.05
CA LEU A 291 -2.90 16.35 -5.85
C LEU A 291 -2.04 17.60 -5.83
N ALA A 292 -0.93 17.55 -5.07
CA ALA A 292 -0.03 18.67 -4.86
C ALA A 292 1.33 18.45 -5.54
N ASP A 293 1.36 18.39 -6.88
CA ASP A 293 2.62 18.17 -7.62
C ASP A 293 3.06 19.41 -8.41
N GLU A 294 4.09 20.09 -7.87
CA GLU A 294 4.71 21.26 -8.51
C GLU A 294 5.78 20.89 -9.56
N ALA A 295 5.92 19.63 -9.95
CA ALA A 295 7.03 19.19 -10.80
C ALA A 295 6.67 18.12 -11.83
N PHE A 296 5.43 18.13 -12.34
CA PHE A 296 5.00 17.22 -13.41
C PHE A 296 6.03 17.15 -14.54
N ARG A 297 6.45 15.92 -14.87
CA ARG A 297 7.32 15.67 -16.01
C ARG A 297 6.45 15.26 -17.19
N SER A 298 6.55 16.02 -18.27
CA SER A 298 5.96 15.71 -19.58
C SER A 298 6.73 14.58 -20.27
N ASP A 299 6.85 13.43 -19.62
CA ASP A 299 7.38 12.21 -20.20
C ASP A 299 6.20 11.26 -20.44
N PRO A 300 6.01 10.73 -21.67
CA PRO A 300 4.87 9.89 -22.03
C PRO A 300 4.85 8.56 -21.28
N ARG A 301 5.88 8.27 -20.47
CA ARG A 301 5.89 7.17 -19.53
C ARG A 301 5.17 7.51 -18.23
N PHE A 302 4.82 8.75 -17.90
CA PHE A 302 4.06 8.98 -16.67
C PHE A 302 2.60 8.53 -16.84
N MET A 303 2.08 7.82 -15.84
CA MET A 303 0.64 7.51 -15.76
C MET A 303 -0.07 8.63 -15.00
N PRO A 304 -1.31 8.99 -15.38
CA PRO A 304 -2.11 9.86 -14.54
C PRO A 304 -2.38 9.19 -13.19
N ILE A 305 -2.44 9.99 -12.13
CA ILE A 305 -2.81 9.49 -10.80
C ILE A 305 -4.30 9.20 -10.80
N GLY A 306 -4.68 8.01 -10.35
CA GLY A 306 -6.07 7.62 -10.19
C GLY A 306 -6.64 8.18 -8.89
N LEU A 307 -7.66 9.01 -8.99
CA LEU A 307 -8.39 9.55 -7.84
C LEU A 307 -9.84 9.07 -7.91
N ARG A 308 -10.37 8.67 -6.76
CA ARG A 308 -11.71 8.12 -6.63
C ARG A 308 -12.40 8.77 -5.43
N GLY A 309 -13.56 9.40 -5.66
CA GLY A 309 -14.34 9.99 -4.57
C GLY A 309 -15.11 8.93 -3.81
N ASP A 310 -15.67 7.96 -4.55
CA ASP A 310 -16.63 6.97 -4.07
C ASP A 310 -17.99 7.60 -3.70
N ALA A 311 -18.46 7.48 -2.47
CA ALA A 311 -19.83 7.79 -2.11
C ALA A 311 -19.92 9.04 -1.23
N GLY A 312 -20.26 10.16 -1.82
CA GLY A 312 -20.62 11.37 -1.10
C GLY A 312 -20.53 12.59 -1.99
N ASN A 313 -20.22 13.75 -1.40
CA ASN A 313 -19.95 14.96 -2.18
C ASN A 313 -18.46 15.24 -2.08
N ASP A 314 -17.70 14.80 -3.07
CA ASP A 314 -16.24 14.78 -2.97
C ASP A 314 -15.60 16.00 -3.63
N ILE A 315 -14.44 16.39 -3.13
CA ILE A 315 -13.66 17.52 -3.64
C ILE A 315 -12.32 17.02 -4.16
N PHE A 316 -12.07 17.25 -5.45
CA PHE A 316 -10.78 16.97 -6.07
C PHE A 316 -9.97 18.27 -6.19
N GLU A 317 -8.94 18.43 -5.35
CA GLU A 317 -8.06 19.60 -5.37
C GLU A 317 -6.80 19.30 -6.19
N LEU A 318 -6.69 19.90 -7.38
CA LEU A 318 -5.59 19.63 -8.30
C LEU A 318 -4.71 20.87 -8.47
N THR A 319 -3.49 20.81 -7.95
CA THR A 319 -2.45 21.82 -8.18
C THR A 319 -1.43 21.26 -9.16
N PHE A 320 -1.22 21.97 -10.27
CA PHE A 320 -0.28 21.55 -11.30
C PHE A 320 0.29 22.76 -12.05
N ASN A 321 1.36 22.54 -12.81
CA ASN A 321 1.94 23.55 -13.71
C ASN A 321 2.12 23.01 -15.13
N GLU A 322 2.69 23.83 -16.01
CA GLU A 322 2.96 23.49 -17.41
C GLU A 322 3.95 22.32 -17.61
N GLY A 323 4.56 21.81 -16.53
CA GLY A 323 5.55 20.73 -16.50
C GLY A 323 6.99 21.23 -16.57
N ARG A 324 7.94 20.50 -15.97
CA ARG A 324 9.35 20.96 -15.88
C ARG A 324 10.20 20.72 -17.12
N GLU A 325 10.05 19.57 -17.79
CA GLU A 325 10.93 19.19 -18.90
C GLU A 325 10.23 18.19 -19.84
N ILE A 326 10.12 18.55 -21.12
CA ILE A 326 9.67 17.66 -22.21
C ILE A 326 10.88 16.83 -22.62
N ASP A 327 10.99 15.59 -22.13
CA ASP A 327 11.91 14.59 -22.69
C ASP A 327 11.23 13.81 -23.84
N VAL A 328 10.35 14.52 -24.56
CA VAL A 328 9.64 14.03 -25.73
C VAL A 328 10.48 14.40 -26.95
N PRO A 329 10.69 13.48 -27.92
CA PRO A 329 11.40 13.83 -29.14
C PRO A 329 10.74 15.05 -29.82
N LEU A 330 11.57 15.95 -30.37
CA LEU A 330 11.21 17.22 -31.02
C LEU A 330 10.23 17.10 -32.22
N ASP A 331 9.65 15.92 -32.47
CA ASP A 331 8.68 15.63 -33.52
C ASP A 331 7.23 15.45 -33.03
N ALA A 332 6.95 15.66 -31.74
CA ALA A 332 5.58 15.82 -31.25
C ALA A 332 4.92 17.02 -31.96
N THR A 333 3.79 16.79 -32.62
CA THR A 333 2.96 17.87 -33.17
C THR A 333 2.46 18.74 -32.02
N PRO A 334 2.80 20.04 -31.95
CA PRO A 334 2.29 20.93 -30.91
C PRO A 334 0.75 20.99 -30.92
N PRO A 335 0.10 21.20 -29.76
CA PRO A 335 0.70 21.31 -28.43
C PRO A 335 1.13 19.95 -27.84
N ALA A 336 2.12 19.95 -26.96
CA ALA A 336 2.49 18.76 -26.19
C ALA A 336 1.47 18.55 -25.05
N SER A 337 0.89 17.35 -24.95
CA SER A 337 -0.10 17.03 -23.91
C SER A 337 0.50 16.24 -22.76
N VAL A 338 0.10 16.58 -21.54
CA VAL A 338 0.46 15.88 -20.30
C VAL A 338 -0.83 15.52 -19.57
N PHE A 339 -0.95 14.26 -19.14
CA PHE A 339 -2.05 13.82 -18.29
C PHE A 339 -1.57 13.77 -16.85
N VAL A 340 -2.27 14.44 -15.95
CA VAL A 340 -1.84 14.58 -14.53
C VAL A 340 -2.68 13.73 -13.59
N ALA A 341 -3.98 13.61 -13.85
CA ALA A 341 -4.91 12.86 -13.03
C ALA A 341 -6.01 12.23 -13.89
N GLU A 342 -6.56 11.14 -13.37
CA GLU A 342 -7.77 10.48 -13.84
C GLU A 342 -8.74 10.38 -12.67
N LEU A 343 -9.87 11.09 -12.76
CA LEU A 343 -10.97 11.01 -11.81
C LEU A 343 -11.87 9.84 -12.22
N LEU A 344 -11.87 8.78 -11.42
CA LEU A 344 -12.35 7.46 -11.84
C LEU A 344 -13.88 7.30 -11.72
N ASP A 345 -14.53 8.05 -10.84
CA ASP A 345 -15.96 7.92 -10.55
C ASP A 345 -16.67 9.25 -10.25
N PHE A 346 -16.17 10.35 -10.79
CA PHE A 346 -16.75 11.68 -10.60
C PHE A 346 -18.27 11.74 -10.88
N GLU A 347 -19.04 12.29 -9.96
CA GLU A 347 -20.50 12.48 -10.03
C GLU A 347 -20.88 13.94 -10.35
N PRO A 348 -21.29 14.26 -11.60
CA PRO A 348 -21.62 15.64 -11.98
C PRO A 348 -22.76 16.26 -11.15
N GLY A 349 -22.54 17.48 -10.65
CA GLY A 349 -23.47 18.20 -9.78
C GLY A 349 -23.51 17.73 -8.32
N ILE A 350 -22.67 16.76 -7.96
CA ILE A 350 -22.49 16.23 -6.61
C ILE A 350 -21.05 16.54 -6.17
N ASP A 351 -20.09 16.03 -6.93
CA ASP A 351 -18.66 16.27 -6.71
C ASP A 351 -18.22 17.63 -7.27
N ALA A 352 -17.10 18.11 -6.76
CA ALA A 352 -16.49 19.36 -7.17
C ALA A 352 -15.01 19.18 -7.53
N ILE A 353 -14.56 19.90 -8.55
CA ILE A 353 -13.14 19.96 -8.92
C ILE A 353 -12.63 21.38 -8.62
N LEU A 354 -11.60 21.46 -7.78
CA LEU A 354 -10.86 22.68 -7.51
C LEU A 354 -9.51 22.61 -8.25
N ILE A 355 -9.25 23.53 -9.15
CA ILE A 355 -8.00 23.57 -9.91
C ILE A 355 -7.22 24.81 -9.55
N GLU A 356 -5.96 24.65 -9.18
CA GLU A 356 -5.00 25.73 -9.04
C GLU A 356 -3.86 25.54 -10.05
N PRO A 357 -4.00 26.09 -11.28
CA PRO A 357 -2.94 26.00 -12.27
C PRO A 357 -1.87 27.06 -11.98
N GLN A 358 -0.63 26.62 -11.91
CA GLN A 358 0.54 27.44 -11.63
C GLN A 358 1.36 27.65 -12.91
N VAL A 359 2.08 28.77 -12.96
CA VAL A 359 3.10 29.03 -13.98
C VAL A 359 4.46 28.96 -13.31
N MET A 360 5.23 27.91 -13.60
CA MET A 360 6.55 27.73 -13.02
C MET A 360 7.65 28.46 -13.83
N ASN A 361 7.52 28.47 -15.15
CA ASN A 361 8.44 29.07 -16.10
C ASN A 361 7.81 30.33 -16.70
N ASP A 362 8.52 31.45 -16.59
CA ASP A 362 8.07 32.77 -17.04
C ASP A 362 7.95 32.89 -18.57
N ALA A 363 8.39 31.87 -19.32
CA ALA A 363 8.15 31.73 -20.76
C ALA A 363 6.72 31.29 -21.12
N PHE A 364 5.92 30.84 -20.16
CA PHE A 364 4.56 30.36 -20.39
C PHE A 364 3.49 31.30 -19.83
N GLU A 365 2.35 31.33 -20.52
CA GLU A 365 1.13 31.97 -20.05
C GLU A 365 -0.04 30.99 -20.16
N ILE A 366 -0.90 30.95 -19.15
CA ILE A 366 -2.17 30.22 -19.21
C ILE A 366 -3.13 31.00 -20.12
N THR A 367 -3.64 30.34 -21.16
CA THR A 367 -4.44 31.01 -22.21
C THR A 367 -5.85 30.48 -22.36
N GLN A 368 -6.11 29.24 -21.95
CA GLN A 368 -7.41 28.60 -22.14
C GLN A 368 -7.66 27.50 -21.09
N ALA A 369 -8.91 27.37 -20.67
CA ALA A 369 -9.46 26.21 -19.99
C ALA A 369 -10.69 25.72 -20.79
N ARG A 370 -10.75 24.43 -21.11
CA ARG A 370 -11.84 23.86 -21.91
C ARG A 370 -12.16 22.42 -21.53
N LEU A 371 -13.37 21.99 -21.89
CA LEU A 371 -13.87 20.64 -21.69
C LEU A 371 -14.08 19.96 -23.06
N ASP A 372 -13.43 18.81 -23.27
CA ASP A 372 -13.66 17.95 -24.43
C ASP A 372 -14.39 16.68 -24.00
N GLU A 373 -15.70 16.63 -24.25
CA GLU A 373 -16.51 15.44 -23.95
C GLU A 373 -16.45 14.40 -25.07
N ASN A 374 -16.22 13.14 -24.69
CA ASN A 374 -16.43 11.97 -25.52
C ASN A 374 -17.58 11.11 -24.97
N ALA A 375 -18.81 11.48 -25.33
CA ALA A 375 -20.02 10.77 -24.89
C ALA A 375 -20.06 9.27 -25.26
N THR A 376 -19.29 8.82 -26.27
CA THR A 376 -19.22 7.39 -26.61
C THR A 376 -18.28 6.62 -25.68
N ALA A 377 -17.20 7.25 -25.24
CA ALA A 377 -16.28 6.67 -24.26
C ALA A 377 -16.78 6.84 -22.82
N GLY A 378 -17.71 7.76 -22.57
CA GLY A 378 -18.18 8.05 -21.21
C GLY A 378 -17.21 8.95 -20.44
N THR A 379 -16.37 9.71 -21.13
CA THR A 379 -15.31 10.52 -20.51
C THR A 379 -15.37 11.98 -20.95
N THR A 380 -14.83 12.86 -20.12
CA THR A 380 -14.59 14.29 -20.41
C THR A 380 -13.15 14.62 -20.05
N GLU A 381 -12.45 15.35 -20.90
CA GLU A 381 -11.12 15.88 -20.58
C GLU A 381 -11.22 17.36 -20.22
N LEU A 382 -10.76 17.72 -19.02
CA LEU A 382 -10.49 19.12 -18.66
C LEU A 382 -9.06 19.46 -19.09
N ILE A 383 -8.94 20.53 -19.89
CA ILE A 383 -7.70 20.87 -20.57
C ILE A 383 -7.34 22.32 -20.30
N ILE A 384 -6.15 22.52 -19.70
CA ILE A 384 -5.55 23.83 -19.45
C ILE A 384 -4.40 24.04 -20.45
N SER A 385 -4.50 25.08 -21.28
CA SER A 385 -3.51 25.40 -22.32
C SER A 385 -2.52 26.46 -21.85
N TYR A 386 -1.24 26.13 -21.95
CA TYR A 386 -0.09 26.99 -21.69
C TYR A 386 0.60 27.32 -23.02
N GLN A 387 0.71 28.60 -23.35
CA GLN A 387 1.39 29.05 -24.58
C GLN A 387 2.75 29.65 -24.27
N SER A 388 3.70 29.49 -25.18
CA SER A 388 5.03 30.12 -25.07
C SER A 388 5.49 30.69 -26.41
N GLU A 389 6.19 31.83 -26.36
CA GLU A 389 6.88 32.38 -27.53
C GLU A 389 8.22 31.67 -27.81
N THR A 390 8.80 31.02 -26.80
CA THR A 390 10.16 30.45 -26.84
C THR A 390 10.19 28.94 -26.72
N GLU A 391 9.13 28.32 -26.23
CA GLU A 391 8.98 26.88 -26.06
C GLU A 391 7.78 26.33 -26.85
N ILE A 392 7.61 25.01 -26.83
CA ILE A 392 6.44 24.35 -27.43
C ILE A 392 5.24 24.55 -26.51
N ASP A 393 4.10 24.99 -27.07
CA ASP A 393 2.82 25.08 -26.36
C ASP A 393 2.45 23.76 -25.70
N ARG A 394 1.83 23.84 -24.52
CA ARG A 394 1.51 22.68 -23.69
C ARG A 394 0.03 22.65 -23.32
N GLU A 395 -0.49 21.44 -23.18
CA GLU A 395 -1.82 21.19 -22.64
C GLU A 395 -1.70 20.24 -21.46
N VAL A 396 -2.14 20.69 -20.30
CA VAL A 396 -2.26 19.85 -19.11
C VAL A 396 -3.69 19.34 -19.05
N ARG A 397 -3.85 18.03 -18.92
CA ARG A 397 -5.11 17.31 -19.09
C ARG A 397 -5.45 16.52 -17.84
N VAL A 398 -6.69 16.64 -17.40
CA VAL A 398 -7.31 15.80 -16.38
C VAL A 398 -8.38 14.97 -17.08
N ILE A 399 -8.30 13.65 -16.95
CA ILE A 399 -9.32 12.74 -17.45
C ILE A 399 -10.40 12.64 -16.38
N ILE A 400 -11.66 12.81 -16.76
CA ILE A 400 -12.81 12.66 -15.89
C ILE A 400 -13.66 11.54 -16.48
N ASN A 401 -13.84 10.44 -15.75
CA ASN A 401 -14.64 9.29 -16.19
C ASN A 401 -16.15 9.53 -16.01
N ALA A 402 -16.61 10.67 -16.52
CA ALA A 402 -18.00 11.08 -16.53
C ALA A 402 -18.31 11.95 -17.77
N THR A 403 -19.61 12.13 -18.02
CA THR A 403 -20.16 12.97 -19.09
C THR A 403 -21.16 13.95 -18.49
N GLY A 404 -21.47 15.03 -19.20
CA GLY A 404 -22.35 16.09 -18.72
C GLY A 404 -21.65 17.08 -17.78
N ILE A 405 -20.32 17.06 -17.72
CA ILE A 405 -19.51 17.96 -16.92
C ILE A 405 -19.61 19.38 -17.46
N SER A 406 -19.67 20.34 -16.56
CA SER A 406 -19.65 21.76 -16.88
C SER A 406 -18.71 22.53 -15.96
N PHE A 407 -18.46 23.80 -16.28
CA PHE A 407 -17.73 24.68 -15.36
C PHE A 407 -18.54 25.09 -14.12
N ASP A 408 -19.79 24.62 -13.96
CA ASP A 408 -20.48 24.73 -12.66
C ASP A 408 -19.93 23.71 -11.64
N ASP A 409 -19.31 22.62 -12.12
CA ASP A 409 -18.68 21.56 -11.32
C ASP A 409 -17.19 21.86 -11.03
N ILE A 410 -16.65 22.93 -11.63
CA ILE A 410 -15.20 23.22 -11.66
C ILE A 410 -14.93 24.65 -11.22
N SER A 411 -14.10 24.79 -10.19
CA SER A 411 -13.60 26.09 -9.73
C SER A 411 -12.12 26.26 -10.10
N LEU A 412 -11.81 27.28 -10.90
CA LEU A 412 -10.44 27.69 -11.21
C LEU A 412 -9.99 28.75 -10.18
N VAL A 413 -8.94 28.45 -9.42
CA VAL A 413 -8.39 29.31 -8.37
C VAL A 413 -7.02 29.84 -8.80
N GLY A 414 -6.60 30.97 -8.23
CA GLY A 414 -5.26 31.52 -8.47
C GLY A 414 -5.09 32.27 -9.80
N ILE A 415 -6.10 32.26 -10.68
CA ILE A 415 -6.07 32.99 -11.95
C ILE A 415 -6.76 34.35 -11.82
N ASP A 416 -6.04 35.43 -12.14
CA ASP A 416 -6.66 36.75 -12.32
C ASP A 416 -7.33 36.82 -13.69
N GLU A 417 -8.59 36.39 -13.78
CA GLU A 417 -9.37 36.45 -15.03
C GLU A 417 -9.44 37.87 -15.61
N ALA A 418 -9.34 38.92 -14.79
CA ALA A 418 -9.37 40.30 -15.25
C ALA A 418 -8.08 40.72 -15.98
N ALA A 419 -7.00 39.96 -15.81
CA ALA A 419 -5.74 40.15 -16.53
C ALA A 419 -5.72 39.47 -17.91
N LEU A 420 -6.67 38.56 -18.18
CA LEU A 420 -6.71 37.83 -19.45
C LEU A 420 -7.32 38.66 -20.58
N THR A 421 -6.73 38.57 -21.78
CA THR A 421 -7.20 39.30 -22.96
C THR A 421 -8.36 38.60 -23.69
N THR A 422 -8.60 37.33 -23.37
CA THR A 422 -9.71 36.49 -23.81
C THR A 422 -10.31 35.78 -22.60
N PRO A 423 -11.62 35.46 -22.60
CA PRO A 423 -12.20 34.60 -21.57
C PRO A 423 -11.41 33.30 -21.48
N LEU A 424 -11.07 32.89 -20.26
CA LEU A 424 -10.32 31.68 -20.01
C LEU A 424 -11.13 30.44 -20.41
N ILE A 425 -12.41 30.44 -20.05
CA ILE A 425 -13.37 29.38 -20.34
C ILE A 425 -13.93 29.59 -21.74
N SER A 426 -13.75 28.58 -22.61
CA SER A 426 -14.22 28.59 -24.01
C SER A 426 -15.29 27.56 -24.30
#